data_AF-A0A1I7ETK9-F1
#
_entry.id   AF-A0A1I7ETK9-F1
#
_cell.length_a   1.000
_cell.length_b   1.000
_cell.length_c   1.000
_cell.angle_alpha   90.00
_cell.angle_beta   90.00
_cell.angle_gamma   90.00
#
_symmetry.space_group_name_H-M   'P 1'
#
loop_
_entity.id
_entity.type
_entity.pdbx_description
1 polymer ?
#
loop_
_entity_poly.entity_id
_entity_poly.type
_entity_poly.pdbx_seq_one_letter_code
_entity_poly.pdbx_strand_id
1 'polypeptide(L)'
;MNKIAFCLSLLLTAFATNAFADESAINKSLSKMGLKAESITPSQLSDISTILTEQGIIYMSNDGKYLLQGPLYDISGNTPKNVSNQILVKKLDALKNQMIIYKAPKEKHVVTVFTDITCGYCRKLHENMQEYNDMGITVRYLAYPRHGLQHQSAKDMQSIWCSATPNKSLNAVFKGEKVSPVKECKIDIAKQYQLGLQFGVQGTPAIVLNDGSVISGYLPSKDLLAILEK
;
A
#
# COMPACT_ATOMS: atom_id res chain seq x y z
N MET A 1 -25.47 -48.81 -58.32
CA MET A 1 -25.58 -49.06 -56.86
C MET A 1 -24.47 -48.30 -56.18
N ASN A 2 -24.84 -47.25 -55.45
CA ASN A 2 -23.96 -46.19 -54.95
C ASN A 2 -23.11 -46.65 -53.77
N LYS A 3 -21.81 -46.34 -53.79
CA LYS A 3 -20.92 -46.42 -52.62
C LYS A 3 -20.76 -45.02 -52.05
N ILE A 4 -21.40 -44.77 -50.91
CA ILE A 4 -21.27 -43.52 -50.14
C ILE A 4 -20.06 -43.67 -49.23
N ALA A 5 -19.00 -42.92 -49.50
CA ALA A 5 -17.85 -42.77 -48.62
C ALA A 5 -18.17 -41.67 -47.59
N PHE A 6 -18.22 -42.02 -46.31
CA PHE A 6 -18.46 -41.10 -45.22
C PHE A 6 -17.10 -40.61 -44.69
N CYS A 7 -16.69 -39.40 -45.09
CA CYS A 7 -15.51 -38.73 -44.52
C CYS A 7 -15.87 -38.17 -43.13
N LEU A 8 -15.35 -38.80 -42.08
CA LEU A 8 -15.46 -38.34 -40.71
C LEU A 8 -14.42 -37.22 -40.48
N SER A 9 -14.84 -35.97 -40.60
CA SER A 9 -14.03 -34.80 -40.26
C SER A 9 -13.93 -34.66 -38.74
N LEU A 10 -12.77 -34.99 -38.18
CA LEU A 10 -12.42 -34.82 -36.77
C LEU A 10 -12.18 -33.32 -36.49
N LEU A 11 -13.15 -32.61 -35.92
CA LEU A 11 -12.94 -31.27 -35.38
C LEU A 11 -12.08 -31.39 -34.11
N LEU A 12 -10.80 -31.00 -34.18
CA LEU A 12 -10.00 -30.69 -33.01
C LEU A 12 -10.48 -29.36 -32.42
N THR A 13 -11.32 -29.42 -31.39
CA THR A 13 -11.53 -28.29 -30.49
C THR A 13 -10.31 -28.11 -29.61
N ALA A 14 -9.46 -27.13 -29.94
CA ALA A 14 -8.40 -26.67 -29.06
C ALA A 14 -9.04 -26.03 -27.82
N PHE A 15 -9.13 -26.79 -26.73
CA PHE A 15 -9.42 -26.23 -25.41
C PHE A 15 -8.20 -25.38 -25.01
N ALA A 16 -8.31 -24.06 -25.19
CA ALA A 16 -7.43 -23.12 -24.51
C ALA A 16 -7.72 -23.23 -23.01
N THR A 17 -6.94 -24.06 -22.31
CA THR A 17 -6.92 -24.05 -20.86
C THR A 17 -6.36 -22.71 -20.44
N ASN A 18 -7.22 -21.79 -20.01
CA ASN A 18 -6.77 -20.70 -19.16
C ASN A 18 -6.17 -21.38 -17.93
N ALA A 19 -4.84 -21.44 -17.87
CA ALA A 19 -4.11 -21.95 -16.72
C ALA A 19 -4.35 -20.97 -15.57
N PHE A 20 -5.48 -21.15 -14.88
CA PHE A 20 -5.64 -20.62 -13.55
C PHE A 20 -4.45 -21.14 -12.74
N ALA A 21 -3.78 -20.25 -12.01
CA ALA A 21 -2.68 -20.62 -11.15
C ALA A 21 -3.10 -21.82 -10.29
N ASP A 22 -2.21 -22.80 -10.09
CA ASP A 22 -2.45 -23.85 -9.12
C ASP A 22 -2.33 -23.22 -7.72
N GLU A 23 -3.42 -22.60 -7.27
CA GLU A 23 -3.50 -21.95 -5.97
C GLU A 23 -3.16 -22.93 -4.84
N SER A 24 -3.36 -24.24 -5.04
CA SER A 24 -2.96 -25.28 -4.09
C SER A 24 -1.43 -25.37 -3.97
N ALA A 25 -0.70 -25.36 -5.10
CA ALA A 25 0.75 -25.37 -5.11
C ALA A 25 1.34 -24.11 -4.45
N ILE A 26 0.82 -22.93 -4.79
CA ILE A 26 1.25 -21.65 -4.19
C ILE A 26 1.00 -21.64 -2.68
N ASN A 27 -0.22 -21.95 -2.24
CA ASN A 27 -0.55 -21.94 -0.81
C ASN A 27 0.29 -22.94 -0.01
N LYS A 28 0.58 -24.11 -0.58
CA LYS A 28 1.46 -25.11 0.05
C LYS A 28 2.88 -24.57 0.22
N SER A 29 3.42 -23.88 -0.77
CA SER A 29 4.76 -23.27 -0.67
C SER A 29 4.79 -22.11 0.33
N LEU A 30 3.78 -21.23 0.33
CA LEU A 30 3.67 -20.14 1.31
C LEU A 30 3.63 -20.66 2.75
N SER A 31 2.85 -21.73 2.99
CA SER A 31 2.70 -22.33 4.32
C SER A 31 4.03 -22.85 4.88
N LYS A 32 4.91 -23.41 4.02
CA LYS A 32 6.27 -23.84 4.43
C LYS A 32 7.14 -22.68 4.91
N MET A 33 6.86 -21.47 4.44
CA MET A 33 7.57 -20.25 4.82
C MET A 33 6.88 -19.50 5.97
N GLY A 34 5.79 -20.06 6.52
CA GLY A 34 4.97 -19.37 7.53
C GLY A 34 4.21 -18.16 6.97
N LEU A 35 4.01 -18.09 5.65
CA LEU A 35 3.27 -17.03 4.98
C LEU A 35 1.86 -17.49 4.61
N LYS A 36 0.94 -16.54 4.52
CA LYS A 36 -0.43 -16.75 4.04
C LYS A 36 -0.77 -15.72 2.96
N ALA A 37 -1.40 -16.18 1.89
CA ALA A 37 -1.95 -15.29 0.88
C ALA A 37 -3.25 -14.63 1.40
N GLU A 38 -3.31 -13.30 1.33
CA GLU A 38 -4.57 -12.55 1.38
C GLU A 38 -5.29 -12.60 0.04
N SER A 39 -4.54 -12.56 -1.07
CA SER A 39 -5.07 -12.72 -2.42
C SER A 39 -3.99 -13.22 -3.37
N ILE A 40 -4.39 -14.05 -4.34
CA ILE A 40 -3.56 -14.50 -5.46
C ILE A 40 -4.20 -13.98 -6.74
N THR A 41 -3.43 -13.28 -7.56
CA THR A 41 -3.90 -12.69 -8.82
C THR A 41 -2.86 -12.91 -9.92
N PRO A 42 -3.27 -13.03 -11.20
CA PRO A 42 -2.31 -13.09 -12.30
C PRO A 42 -1.41 -11.84 -12.33
N SER A 43 -0.11 -12.02 -12.57
CA SER A 43 0.81 -10.90 -12.78
C SER A 43 0.88 -10.52 -14.27
N GLN A 44 1.57 -9.42 -14.58
CA GLN A 44 1.87 -9.05 -15.98
C GLN A 44 2.97 -9.93 -16.60
N LEU A 45 3.66 -10.74 -15.80
CA LEU A 45 4.64 -11.71 -16.26
C LEU A 45 3.96 -13.06 -16.49
N SER A 46 4.23 -13.69 -17.63
CA SER A 46 3.75 -15.03 -17.93
C SER A 46 4.20 -16.03 -16.86
N ASP A 47 3.32 -16.97 -16.52
CA ASP A 47 3.55 -18.05 -15.55
C ASP A 47 3.92 -17.59 -14.13
N ILE A 48 3.67 -16.33 -13.79
CA ILE A 48 3.91 -15.76 -12.47
C ILE A 48 2.61 -15.13 -11.93
N SER A 49 2.33 -15.43 -10.67
CA SER A 49 1.23 -14.85 -9.90
C SER A 49 1.74 -13.76 -8.95
N THR A 50 0.97 -12.68 -8.82
CA THR A 50 1.11 -11.66 -7.78
C THR A 50 0.34 -12.12 -6.55
N ILE A 51 1.04 -12.20 -5.43
CA ILE A 51 0.50 -12.65 -4.15
C ILE A 51 0.61 -11.50 -3.16
N LEU A 52 -0.52 -11.09 -2.60
CA LEU A 52 -0.55 -10.19 -1.45
C LEU A 52 -0.49 -11.01 -0.17
N THR A 53 0.45 -10.71 0.72
CA THR A 53 0.53 -11.27 2.07
C THR A 53 0.43 -10.16 3.11
N GLU A 54 0.46 -10.53 4.38
CA GLU A 54 0.54 -9.56 5.48
C GLU A 54 1.87 -8.78 5.47
N GLN A 55 2.92 -9.33 4.86
CA GLN A 55 4.27 -8.76 4.81
C GLN A 55 4.54 -7.98 3.51
N GLY A 56 3.56 -7.91 2.59
CA GLY A 56 3.69 -7.19 1.33
C GLY A 56 3.43 -8.06 0.12
N ILE A 57 3.83 -7.54 -1.05
CA ILE A 57 3.63 -8.21 -2.32
C ILE A 57 4.84 -9.05 -2.66
N ILE A 58 4.59 -10.32 -2.97
CA ILE A 58 5.55 -11.26 -3.52
C ILE A 58 5.03 -11.78 -4.86
N TYR A 59 5.95 -12.24 -5.69
CA TYR A 59 5.68 -12.88 -6.96
C TYR A 59 6.12 -14.33 -6.87
N MET A 60 5.31 -15.24 -7.39
CA MET A 60 5.64 -16.67 -7.38
C MET A 60 5.32 -17.29 -8.73
N SER A 61 6.17 -18.19 -9.19
CA SER A 61 5.83 -19.03 -10.34
C SER A 61 4.53 -19.79 -10.07
N ASN A 62 3.70 -20.00 -11.09
CA ASN A 62 2.39 -20.65 -10.95
C ASN A 62 2.49 -22.10 -10.43
N ASP A 63 3.66 -22.73 -10.54
CA ASP A 63 3.96 -24.05 -9.98
C ASP A 63 4.48 -24.02 -8.52
N GLY A 64 4.55 -22.83 -7.92
CA GLY A 64 4.91 -22.62 -6.51
C GLY A 64 6.38 -22.83 -6.17
N LYS A 65 7.29 -22.93 -7.16
CA LYS A 65 8.70 -23.29 -6.93
C LYS A 65 9.64 -22.10 -6.73
N TYR A 66 9.38 -20.99 -7.41
CA TYR A 66 10.27 -19.82 -7.40
C TYR A 66 9.52 -18.62 -6.85
N LEU A 67 10.16 -17.89 -5.93
CA LEU A 67 9.62 -16.69 -5.31
C LEU A 67 10.55 -15.51 -5.59
N LEU A 68 9.96 -14.38 -5.95
CA LEU A 68 10.62 -13.08 -6.09
C LEU A 68 9.94 -12.09 -5.15
N GLN A 69 10.74 -11.27 -4.48
CA GLN A 69 10.22 -10.15 -3.72
C GLN A 69 9.90 -8.99 -4.68
N GLY A 70 8.72 -8.39 -4.53
CA GLY A 70 8.35 -7.19 -5.27
C GLY A 70 9.13 -5.93 -4.84
N PRO A 71 8.88 -4.78 -5.50
CA PRO A 71 7.85 -4.59 -6.53
C PRO A 71 8.33 -4.87 -7.96
N LEU A 72 7.38 -5.27 -8.81
CA LEU A 72 7.46 -5.24 -10.26
C LEU A 72 7.18 -3.84 -10.80
N TYR A 73 8.02 -3.42 -11.76
CA TYR A 73 7.86 -2.19 -12.52
C TYR A 73 7.63 -2.50 -14.00
N ASP A 74 6.67 -1.81 -14.60
CA ASP A 74 6.53 -1.73 -16.05
C ASP A 74 7.42 -0.57 -16.56
N ILE A 75 8.36 -0.89 -17.44
CA ILE A 75 9.34 0.03 -18.02
C ILE A 75 9.13 0.22 -19.53
N SER A 76 7.97 -0.19 -20.06
CA SER A 76 7.65 -0.04 -21.48
C SER A 76 7.36 1.41 -21.89
N GLY A 77 6.98 2.26 -20.94
CA GLY A 77 6.72 3.68 -21.14
C GLY A 77 7.92 4.58 -20.85
N ASN A 78 7.70 5.91 -20.92
CA ASN A 78 8.74 6.91 -20.65
C ASN A 78 9.21 6.94 -19.18
N THR A 79 8.35 6.52 -18.26
CA THR A 79 8.64 6.49 -16.81
C THR A 79 8.32 5.10 -16.26
N PRO A 80 9.19 4.51 -15.42
CA PRO A 80 8.90 3.25 -14.74
C PRO A 80 7.64 3.37 -13.87
N LYS A 81 6.69 2.45 -14.05
CA LYS A 81 5.43 2.40 -13.29
C LYS A 81 5.42 1.21 -12.34
N ASN A 82 5.18 1.44 -11.05
CA ASN A 82 5.00 0.34 -10.10
C ASN A 82 3.63 -0.33 -10.33
N VAL A 83 3.64 -1.56 -10.84
CA VAL A 83 2.42 -2.32 -11.12
C VAL A 83 2.00 -3.22 -9.95
N SER A 84 2.87 -3.40 -8.96
CA SER A 84 2.59 -4.18 -7.75
C SER A 84 1.57 -3.48 -6.87
N ASN A 85 1.83 -2.20 -6.56
CA ASN A 85 1.14 -1.51 -5.50
C ASN A 85 -0.29 -1.08 -5.87
N GLN A 86 -0.76 -1.35 -7.09
CA GLN A 86 -2.11 -1.00 -7.54
C GLN A 86 -3.21 -1.60 -6.65
N ILE A 87 -3.02 -2.83 -6.16
CA ILE A 87 -3.94 -3.45 -5.19
C ILE A 87 -3.91 -2.73 -3.84
N LEU A 88 -2.73 -2.26 -3.42
CA LEU A 88 -2.55 -1.53 -2.16
C LEU A 88 -3.12 -0.12 -2.22
N VAL A 89 -3.05 0.55 -3.39
CA VAL A 89 -3.71 1.84 -3.61
C VAL A 89 -5.22 1.72 -3.40
N LYS A 90 -5.86 0.64 -3.88
CA LYS A 90 -7.29 0.39 -3.61
C LYS A 90 -7.56 0.20 -2.12
N LYS A 91 -6.70 -0.54 -1.40
CA LYS A 91 -6.80 -0.68 0.05
C LYS A 91 -6.60 0.64 0.80
N LEU A 92 -5.69 1.48 0.31
CA LEU A 92 -5.44 2.82 0.84
C LEU A 92 -6.65 3.72 0.69
N ASP A 93 -7.31 3.70 -0.48
CA ASP A 93 -8.54 4.46 -0.72
C ASP A 93 -9.70 4.02 0.16
N ALA A 94 -9.76 2.73 0.53
CA ALA A 94 -10.74 2.23 1.50
C ALA A 94 -10.55 2.81 2.91
N LEU A 95 -9.35 3.31 3.23
CA LEU A 95 -9.04 3.97 4.51
C LEU A 95 -9.18 5.50 4.46
N LYS A 96 -9.63 6.09 3.34
CA LYS A 96 -9.71 7.57 3.18
C LYS A 96 -10.45 8.30 4.30
N ASN A 97 -11.50 7.69 4.84
CA ASN A 97 -12.33 8.27 5.90
C ASN A 97 -11.67 8.17 7.30
N GLN A 98 -10.51 7.51 7.40
CA GLN A 98 -9.74 7.35 8.61
C GLN A 98 -8.43 8.14 8.57
N MET A 99 -8.21 8.97 7.54
CA MET A 99 -7.00 9.76 7.39
C MET A 99 -7.13 11.11 8.12
N ILE A 100 -6.03 11.59 8.70
CA ILE A 100 -5.95 12.98 9.17
C ILE A 100 -5.42 13.82 8.00
N ILE A 101 -6.27 14.72 7.49
CA ILE A 101 -6.00 15.43 6.22
C ILE A 101 -5.62 16.88 6.50
N TYR A 102 -4.48 17.30 5.96
CA TYR A 102 -4.03 18.69 5.88
C TYR A 102 -4.13 19.14 4.42
N LYS A 103 -5.27 19.75 4.08
CA LYS A 103 -5.64 20.09 2.72
C LYS A 103 -4.95 21.37 2.25
N ALA A 104 -4.33 21.32 1.08
CA ALA A 104 -3.81 22.50 0.40
C ALA A 104 -4.97 23.42 -0.06
N PRO A 105 -4.88 24.75 0.10
CA PRO A 105 -5.90 25.68 -0.39
C PRO A 105 -6.10 25.60 -1.92
N LYS A 106 -5.01 25.42 -2.67
CA LYS A 106 -4.99 25.20 -4.12
C LYS A 106 -4.41 23.82 -4.41
N GLU A 107 -5.18 22.78 -4.11
CA GLU A 107 -4.76 21.38 -4.27
C GLU A 107 -4.38 21.06 -5.71
N LYS A 108 -3.12 20.67 -5.92
CA LYS A 108 -2.54 20.16 -7.16
C LYS A 108 -2.16 18.69 -7.05
N HIS A 109 -1.65 18.30 -5.88
CA HIS A 109 -1.19 16.96 -5.59
C HIS A 109 -1.71 16.47 -4.25
N VAL A 110 -1.84 15.16 -4.12
CA VAL A 110 -2.22 14.48 -2.88
C VAL A 110 -1.20 13.40 -2.61
N VAL A 111 -0.68 13.35 -1.39
CA VAL A 111 0.19 12.28 -0.92
C VAL A 111 -0.38 11.68 0.36
N THR A 112 -0.14 10.39 0.58
CA THR A 112 -0.44 9.74 1.85
C THR A 112 0.86 9.47 2.61
N VAL A 113 0.91 9.81 3.88
CA VAL A 113 2.11 9.67 4.70
C VAL A 113 1.82 8.73 5.86
N PHE A 114 2.56 7.64 5.94
CA PHE A 114 2.65 6.82 7.15
C PHE A 114 3.53 7.55 8.17
N THR A 115 2.95 7.92 9.30
CA THR A 115 3.58 8.78 10.32
C THR A 115 3.61 8.11 11.70
N ASP A 116 4.59 8.50 12.51
CA ASP A 116 4.71 8.10 13.92
C ASP A 116 4.95 9.35 14.76
N ILE A 117 4.12 9.55 15.78
CA ILE A 117 4.22 10.71 16.69
C ILE A 117 5.55 10.76 17.48
N THR A 118 6.25 9.64 17.57
CA THR A 118 7.57 9.53 18.23
C THR A 118 8.75 9.75 17.27
N CYS A 119 8.50 9.95 15.97
CA CYS A 119 9.56 10.11 14.98
C CYS A 119 9.92 11.59 14.78
N GLY A 120 11.20 11.93 14.97
CA GLY A 120 11.72 13.28 14.77
C GLY A 120 11.51 13.81 13.34
N TYR A 121 11.68 12.97 12.32
CA TYR A 121 11.42 13.37 10.93
C TYR A 121 9.93 13.50 10.61
N CYS A 122 9.05 12.76 11.29
CA CYS A 122 7.60 12.98 11.17
C CYS A 122 7.21 14.33 11.76
N ARG A 123 7.78 14.69 12.91
CA ARG A 123 7.63 16.02 13.51
C ARG A 123 8.12 17.10 12.55
N LYS A 124 9.33 16.95 12.00
CA LYS A 124 9.89 17.90 11.01
C LYS A 124 8.99 18.05 9.78
N LEU A 125 8.44 16.96 9.24
CA LEU A 125 7.48 17.04 8.14
C LEU A 125 6.25 17.85 8.54
N HIS A 126 5.72 17.59 9.73
CA HIS A 126 4.53 18.24 10.26
C HIS A 126 4.73 19.73 10.58
N GLU A 127 5.90 20.11 11.08
CA GLU A 127 6.29 21.51 11.31
C GLU A 127 6.29 22.32 10.01
N ASN A 128 6.64 21.69 8.89
CA ASN A 128 6.67 22.31 7.57
C ASN A 128 5.36 22.13 6.78
N MET A 129 4.25 21.70 7.42
CA MET A 129 2.98 21.39 6.74
C MET A 129 2.47 22.53 5.87
N GLN A 130 2.62 23.77 6.34
CA GLN A 130 2.19 24.96 5.59
C GLN A 130 2.93 25.08 4.26
N GLU A 131 4.24 24.78 4.21
CA GLU A 131 5.02 24.86 2.97
C GLU A 131 4.53 23.85 1.92
N TYR A 132 4.19 22.62 2.33
CA TYR A 132 3.58 21.63 1.43
C TYR A 132 2.24 22.14 0.91
N ASN A 133 1.39 22.66 1.79
CA ASN A 133 0.06 23.13 1.44
C ASN A 133 0.09 24.37 0.52
N ASP A 134 1.02 25.30 0.74
CA ASP A 134 1.23 26.49 -0.10
C ASP A 134 1.70 26.12 -1.52
N MET A 135 2.46 25.03 -1.66
CA MET A 135 2.86 24.46 -2.96
C MET A 135 1.73 23.66 -3.64
N GLY A 136 0.57 23.52 -3.02
CA GLY A 136 -0.55 22.75 -3.56
C GLY A 136 -0.52 21.27 -3.23
N ILE A 137 0.30 20.84 -2.25
CA ILE A 137 0.40 19.44 -1.84
C ILE A 137 -0.48 19.22 -0.61
N THR A 138 -1.54 18.42 -0.76
CA THR A 138 -2.36 17.91 0.35
C THR A 138 -1.68 16.68 0.96
N VAL A 139 -1.52 16.69 2.28
CA VAL A 139 -0.95 15.56 3.04
C VAL A 139 -2.06 14.83 3.80
N ARG A 140 -2.15 13.52 3.59
CA ARG A 140 -3.07 12.63 4.31
C ARG A 140 -2.28 11.70 5.21
N TYR A 141 -2.46 11.75 6.53
CA TYR A 141 -1.75 10.85 7.43
C TYR A 141 -2.49 9.54 7.67
N LEU A 142 -1.71 8.47 7.75
CA LEU A 142 -2.05 7.18 8.35
C LEU A 142 -1.04 6.86 9.46
N ALA A 143 -1.50 6.25 10.55
CA ALA A 143 -0.68 5.90 11.69
C ALA A 143 0.20 4.68 11.39
N TYR A 144 1.48 4.77 11.77
CA TYR A 144 2.45 3.69 11.66
C TYR A 144 3.38 3.65 12.88
N PRO A 145 2.98 3.01 13.99
CA PRO A 145 3.81 2.90 15.19
C PRO A 145 5.03 2.01 14.92
N ARG A 146 6.23 2.60 14.80
CA ARG A 146 7.47 1.86 14.51
C ARG A 146 7.83 0.83 15.58
N HIS A 147 7.37 1.05 16.80
CA HIS A 147 7.55 0.14 17.94
C HIS A 147 6.45 -0.95 18.02
N GLY A 148 5.58 -1.04 17.00
CA GLY A 148 4.48 -1.99 16.93
C GLY A 148 3.25 -1.58 17.71
N LEU A 149 2.15 -2.32 17.49
CA LEU A 149 0.81 -2.00 18.01
C LEU A 149 0.67 -2.14 19.53
N GLN A 150 1.57 -2.86 20.19
CA GLN A 150 1.53 -3.06 21.64
C GLN A 150 2.18 -1.91 22.43
N HIS A 151 2.96 -1.06 21.76
CA HIS A 151 3.69 0.03 22.39
C HIS A 151 2.76 1.20 22.77
N GLN A 152 3.16 2.01 23.76
CA GLN A 152 2.37 3.16 24.22
C GLN A 152 2.07 4.16 23.08
N SER A 153 3.03 4.37 22.18
CA SER A 153 2.84 5.27 21.02
C SER A 153 1.69 4.84 20.11
N ALA A 154 1.41 3.53 19.99
CA ALA A 154 0.25 3.05 19.24
C ALA A 154 -1.06 3.43 19.94
N LYS A 155 -1.15 3.29 21.27
CA LYS A 155 -2.33 3.69 22.06
C LYS A 155 -2.59 5.20 22.00
N ASP A 156 -1.52 5.98 22.02
CA ASP A 156 -1.58 7.44 21.89
C ASP A 156 -2.05 7.84 20.49
N MET A 157 -1.50 7.24 19.43
CA MET A 157 -1.97 7.47 18.06
C MET A 157 -3.41 7.02 17.84
N GLN A 158 -3.81 5.88 18.42
CA GLN A 158 -5.20 5.44 18.42
C GLN A 158 -6.08 6.55 19.01
N SER A 159 -5.73 7.07 20.19
CA SER A 159 -6.49 8.16 20.83
C SER A 159 -6.55 9.44 19.98
N ILE A 160 -5.46 9.81 19.30
CA ILE A 160 -5.44 10.96 18.38
C ILE A 160 -6.39 10.73 17.21
N TRP A 161 -6.36 9.56 16.58
CA TRP A 161 -7.25 9.25 15.45
C TRP A 161 -8.72 9.18 15.87
N CYS A 162 -9.00 8.78 17.10
CA CYS A 162 -10.36 8.74 17.67
C CYS A 162 -10.85 10.08 18.20
N SER A 163 -9.99 11.09 18.30
CA SER A 163 -10.36 12.41 18.79
C SER A 163 -11.46 13.02 17.91
N ALA A 164 -12.36 13.77 18.54
CA ALA A 164 -13.32 14.61 17.80
C ALA A 164 -12.62 15.70 16.96
N THR A 165 -11.35 16.00 17.25
CA THR A 165 -10.55 16.99 16.53
C THR A 165 -9.16 16.44 16.21
N PRO A 166 -9.05 15.43 15.32
CA PRO A 166 -7.82 14.67 15.13
C PRO A 166 -6.66 15.54 14.63
N ASN A 167 -6.91 16.54 13.77
CA ASN A 167 -5.91 17.52 13.36
C ASN A 167 -5.36 18.32 14.56
N LYS A 168 -6.23 18.79 15.48
CA LYS A 168 -5.79 19.54 16.66
C LYS A 168 -4.98 18.66 17.59
N SER A 169 -5.43 17.43 17.83
CA SER A 169 -4.72 16.45 18.66
C SER A 169 -3.35 16.08 18.09
N LEU A 170 -3.25 15.89 16.76
CA LEU A 170 -1.97 15.60 16.11
C LEU A 170 -1.02 16.81 16.14
N ASN A 171 -1.53 18.03 15.93
CA ASN A 171 -0.74 19.25 16.08
C ASN A 171 -0.17 19.40 17.50
N ALA A 172 -0.99 19.16 18.52
CA ALA A 172 -0.61 19.28 19.92
C ALA A 172 0.51 18.28 20.29
N VAL A 173 0.36 17.00 19.90
CA VAL A 173 1.38 15.98 20.24
C VAL A 173 2.72 16.27 19.57
N PHE A 174 2.74 16.77 18.33
CA PHE A 174 3.99 17.15 17.66
C PHE A 174 4.66 18.37 18.30
N LYS A 175 3.90 19.23 18.98
CA LYS A 175 4.42 20.33 19.82
C LYS A 175 4.89 19.87 21.21
N GLY A 176 4.75 18.59 21.53
CA GLY A 176 5.17 18.01 22.81
C GLY A 176 4.08 17.98 23.88
N GLU A 177 2.83 18.29 23.52
CA GLU A 177 1.70 18.14 24.45
C GLU A 177 1.34 16.67 24.66
N LYS A 178 0.71 16.37 25.80
CA LYS A 178 0.28 15.01 26.15
C LYS A 178 -0.99 14.64 25.39
N VAL A 179 -1.10 13.36 25.02
CA VAL A 179 -2.31 12.81 24.42
C VAL A 179 -3.33 12.48 25.50
N SER A 180 -4.56 12.98 25.34
CA SER A 180 -5.69 12.55 26.16
C SER A 180 -6.22 11.21 25.67
N PRO A 181 -6.31 10.18 26.52
CA PRO A 181 -6.83 8.87 26.11
C PRO A 181 -8.29 8.94 25.66
N VAL A 182 -8.62 8.28 24.54
CA VAL A 182 -10.00 8.13 24.06
C VAL A 182 -10.38 6.66 24.13
N LYS A 183 -11.46 6.33 24.86
CA LYS A 183 -11.88 4.94 25.11
C LYS A 183 -12.79 4.36 24.02
N GLU A 184 -13.63 5.19 23.39
CA GLU A 184 -14.57 4.75 22.37
C GLU A 184 -14.09 5.17 20.98
N CYS A 185 -13.98 4.20 20.08
CA CYS A 185 -13.49 4.48 18.74
C CYS A 185 -13.91 3.43 17.72
N LYS A 186 -14.28 3.88 16.53
CA LYS A 186 -14.55 3.02 15.38
C LYS A 186 -13.35 2.88 14.44
N ILE A 187 -12.36 3.78 14.57
CA ILE A 187 -11.12 3.71 13.79
C ILE A 187 -10.23 2.66 14.43
N ASP A 188 -9.62 1.82 13.60
CA ASP A 188 -8.66 0.80 14.02
C ASP A 188 -7.33 1.10 13.32
N ILE A 189 -6.36 1.63 14.07
CA ILE A 189 -5.06 1.97 13.49
C ILE A 189 -4.27 0.71 13.11
N ALA A 190 -4.65 -0.48 13.57
CA ALA A 190 -3.99 -1.73 13.16
C ALA A 190 -4.15 -1.95 11.66
N LYS A 191 -5.28 -1.57 11.06
CA LYS A 191 -5.48 -1.63 9.59
C LYS A 191 -4.55 -0.67 8.85
N GLN A 192 -4.25 0.48 9.43
CA GLN A 192 -3.35 1.46 8.86
C GLN A 192 -1.90 0.95 8.93
N TYR A 193 -1.49 0.45 10.09
CA TYR A 193 -0.19 -0.17 10.30
C TYR A 193 0.02 -1.36 9.36
N GLN A 194 -0.96 -2.25 9.27
CA GLN A 194 -0.94 -3.41 8.38
C GLN A 194 -0.79 -3.00 6.92
N LEU A 195 -1.51 -1.97 6.47
CA LEU A 195 -1.35 -1.45 5.12
C LEU A 195 0.06 -0.89 4.89
N GLY A 196 0.65 -0.22 5.88
CA GLY A 196 2.04 0.24 5.81
C GLY A 196 3.04 -0.92 5.66
N LEU A 197 2.85 -2.01 6.40
CA LEU A 197 3.65 -3.24 6.23
C LEU A 197 3.53 -3.77 4.80
N GLN A 198 2.31 -3.78 4.24
CA GLN A 198 2.07 -4.24 2.88
C GLN A 198 2.74 -3.38 1.81
N PHE A 199 2.79 -2.06 2.02
CA PHE A 199 3.55 -1.13 1.19
C PHE A 199 5.07 -1.25 1.35
N GLY A 200 5.56 -2.07 2.29
CA GLY A 200 6.98 -2.23 2.58
C GLY A 200 7.58 -1.10 3.40
N VAL A 201 6.76 -0.40 4.21
CA VAL A 201 7.23 0.70 5.07
C VAL A 201 8.17 0.16 6.15
N GLN A 202 9.44 0.53 6.09
CA GLN A 202 10.45 0.12 7.10
C GLN A 202 10.77 1.23 8.11
N GLY A 203 10.32 2.46 7.86
CA GLY A 203 10.56 3.61 8.72
C GLY A 203 9.58 4.74 8.40
N THR A 204 9.50 5.72 9.30
CA THR A 204 8.61 6.88 9.14
C THR A 204 9.40 8.19 9.11
N PRO A 205 8.93 9.23 8.39
CA PRO A 205 7.76 9.20 7.52
C PRO A 205 8.00 8.35 6.27
N ALA A 206 6.95 7.76 5.72
CA ALA A 206 6.97 7.13 4.39
C ALA A 206 5.83 7.71 3.55
N ILE A 207 6.17 8.25 2.39
CA ILE A 207 5.26 9.00 1.52
C ILE A 207 4.82 8.08 0.37
N VAL A 208 3.53 7.79 0.28
CA VAL A 208 2.89 7.07 -0.82
C VAL A 208 2.34 8.07 -1.81
N LEU A 209 2.79 7.97 -3.06
CA LEU A 209 2.32 8.76 -4.19
C LEU A 209 1.03 8.17 -4.78
N ASN A 210 0.37 8.91 -5.68
CA ASN A 210 -0.90 8.48 -6.30
C ASN A 210 -0.78 7.20 -7.13
N ASP A 211 0.39 6.92 -7.70
CA ASP A 211 0.67 5.70 -8.48
C ASP A 211 0.99 4.49 -7.59
N GLY A 212 1.07 4.68 -6.26
CA GLY A 212 1.44 3.66 -5.29
C GLY A 212 2.95 3.56 -5.02
N SER A 213 3.78 4.39 -5.65
CA SER A 213 5.21 4.48 -5.36
C SER A 213 5.43 4.98 -3.92
N VAL A 214 6.46 4.44 -3.26
CA VAL A 214 6.78 4.76 -1.86
C VAL A 214 8.14 5.48 -1.80
N ILE A 215 8.14 6.68 -1.24
CA ILE A 215 9.35 7.42 -0.88
C ILE A 215 9.59 7.19 0.60
N SER A 216 10.70 6.53 0.92
CA SER A 216 11.12 6.29 2.30
C SER A 216 11.81 7.52 2.88
N GLY A 217 11.36 7.97 4.05
CA GLY A 217 11.98 9.07 4.79
C GLY A 217 11.32 10.43 4.52
N TYR A 218 11.86 11.43 5.23
CA TYR A 218 11.45 12.81 5.06
C TYR A 218 11.99 13.39 3.77
N LEU A 219 11.13 14.10 3.04
CA LEU A 219 11.48 14.83 1.84
C LEU A 219 10.94 16.27 1.94
N PRO A 220 11.78 17.31 1.83
CA PRO A 220 11.33 18.71 1.81
C PRO A 220 10.26 18.98 0.75
N SER A 221 9.43 20.00 0.99
CA SER A 221 8.29 20.38 0.13
C SER A 221 8.67 20.59 -1.34
N LYS A 222 9.78 21.29 -1.61
CA LYS A 222 10.31 21.55 -2.97
C LYS A 222 10.75 20.28 -3.69
N ASP A 223 11.48 19.41 -2.99
CA ASP A 223 11.99 18.16 -3.57
C ASP A 223 10.84 17.19 -3.86
N LEU A 224 9.84 17.15 -2.97
CA LEU A 224 8.63 16.37 -3.20
C LEU A 224 7.85 16.89 -4.41
N LEU A 225 7.69 18.21 -4.55
CA LEU A 225 7.03 18.81 -5.70
C LEU A 225 7.75 18.43 -7.01
N ALA A 226 9.09 18.50 -7.03
CA ALA A 226 9.89 18.13 -8.20
C ALA A 226 9.75 16.65 -8.60
N ILE A 227 9.37 15.76 -7.68
CA ILE A 227 9.02 14.37 -7.99
C ILE A 227 7.59 14.28 -8.52
N LEU A 228 6.66 15.03 -7.93
CA LEU A 228 5.24 15.02 -8.27
C LEU A 228 4.91 15.67 -9.63
N GLU A 229 5.78 16.52 -10.16
CA GLU A 229 5.64 17.20 -11.45
C GLU A 229 6.31 16.46 -12.63
N LYS A 230 6.88 15.28 -12.39
CA LYS A 230 7.42 14.39 -13.44
C LYS A 230 6.34 13.47 -14.00
#